data_AF-A0A7J7QED5-F1
#
_entry.id   AF-A0A7J7QED5-F1
#
_cell.length_a   1.000
_cell.length_b   1.000
_cell.length_c   1.000
_cell.angle_alpha   90.00
_cell.angle_beta   90.00
_cell.angle_gamma   90.00
#
_symmetry.space_group_name_H-M   'P 1'
#
loop_
_entity.id
_entity.type
_entity.pdbx_description
1 polymer ?
#
loop_
_entity_poly.entity_id
_entity_poly.type
_entity_poly.pdbx_seq_one_letter_code
_entity_poly.pdbx_strand_id
1 'polypeptide(L)'
;MAAPPAANAAGKLRRPQRVQQVLDYLQSHPMTITNLPMQYDADPTVPLPDCIAGLQPADVLPAGSSSSSSTSDEHLARVIAGLLYVACGGKPIANSPAAAEAAYVHALVHRQEGACIGEFGSGFSNANYWYCAAGQHPVNAALLKEAQQLAAGHPTAEAHVAKHGSSWVPSKFVGLCSDVAEARDPQLLKFCEGVMAAELRLLLDYCYQKL
;
A
#
# COMPACT_ATOMS: atom_id res chain seq x y z
N MET A 1 6.22 14.91 -23.44
CA MET A 1 5.63 15.24 -22.13
C MET A 1 4.13 15.03 -22.26
N ALA A 2 3.58 14.02 -21.59
CA ALA A 2 2.13 13.79 -21.56
C ALA A 2 1.46 14.88 -20.69
N ALA A 3 0.27 15.34 -21.09
CA ALA A 3 -0.49 16.30 -20.32
C ALA A 3 -0.96 15.67 -18.98
N PRO A 4 -0.96 16.41 -17.87
CA PRO A 4 -1.43 15.87 -16.59
C PRO A 4 -2.92 15.50 -16.68
N PRO A 5 -3.36 14.42 -16.02
CA PRO A 5 -4.76 14.02 -16.01
C PRO A 5 -5.64 15.11 -15.40
N ALA A 6 -6.80 15.34 -16.03
CA ALA A 6 -7.72 16.40 -15.64
C ALA A 6 -8.31 16.16 -14.22
N ALA A 7 -7.93 16.99 -13.26
CA ALA A 7 -8.54 17.03 -11.94
C ALA A 7 -9.95 17.66 -12.01
N ASN A 8 -10.90 17.14 -11.21
CA ASN A 8 -12.22 17.76 -11.07
C ASN A 8 -12.11 19.06 -10.23
N ALA A 9 -13.16 19.89 -10.18
CA ALA A 9 -13.20 21.18 -9.47
C ALA A 9 -12.84 21.15 -7.96
N ALA A 10 -12.67 19.96 -7.37
CA ALA A 10 -12.21 19.73 -6.00
C ALA A 10 -10.77 19.14 -5.89
N GLY A 11 -10.00 19.09 -6.98
CA GLY A 11 -8.61 18.60 -6.98
C GLY A 11 -8.44 17.09 -6.82
N LYS A 12 -9.52 16.30 -6.78
CA LYS A 12 -9.44 14.83 -6.70
C LYS A 12 -9.18 14.22 -8.08
N LEU A 13 -8.19 13.31 -8.16
CA LEU A 13 -7.92 12.47 -9.33
C LEU A 13 -9.18 11.68 -9.71
N ARG A 14 -9.55 11.69 -10.99
CA ARG A 14 -10.63 10.83 -11.50
C ARG A 14 -10.11 9.39 -11.59
N ARG A 15 -10.44 8.58 -10.59
CA ARG A 15 -10.22 7.13 -10.63
C ARG A 15 -11.40 6.44 -11.32
N PRO A 16 -11.18 5.30 -12.00
CA PRO A 16 -12.28 4.43 -12.42
C PRO A 16 -13.22 4.11 -11.26
N GLN A 17 -14.52 3.97 -11.54
CA GLN A 17 -15.53 3.73 -10.49
C GLN A 17 -15.19 2.52 -9.62
N ARG A 18 -14.73 1.43 -10.26
CA ARG A 18 -14.35 0.19 -9.56
C ARG A 18 -13.19 0.40 -8.59
N VAL A 19 -12.19 1.19 -8.97
CA VAL A 19 -11.06 1.55 -8.11
C VAL A 19 -11.53 2.36 -6.90
N GLN A 20 -12.46 3.29 -7.12
CA GLN A 20 -13.04 4.04 -6.01
C GLN A 20 -13.80 3.12 -5.04
N GLN A 21 -14.55 2.14 -5.54
CA GLN A 21 -15.24 1.14 -4.71
C GLN A 21 -14.27 0.32 -3.88
N VAL A 22 -13.13 -0.11 -4.45
CA VAL A 22 -12.09 -0.83 -3.69
C VAL A 22 -11.50 0.06 -2.60
N LEU A 23 -11.23 1.33 -2.88
CA LEU A 23 -10.75 2.27 -1.86
C LEU A 23 -11.75 2.47 -0.72
N ASP A 24 -13.03 2.62 -1.04
CA ASP A 24 -14.09 2.77 -0.04
C ASP A 24 -14.21 1.48 0.81
N TYR A 25 -14.03 0.31 0.19
CA TYR A 25 -13.95 -0.97 0.89
C TYR A 25 -12.76 -0.99 1.85
N LEU A 26 -11.55 -0.64 1.40
CA LEU A 26 -10.33 -0.64 2.22
C LEU A 26 -10.37 0.38 3.36
N GLN A 27 -11.09 1.50 3.18
CA GLN A 27 -11.32 2.48 4.24
C GLN A 27 -12.27 1.95 5.32
N SER A 28 -13.27 1.15 4.94
CA SER A 28 -14.20 0.51 5.89
C SER A 28 -13.65 -0.79 6.48
N HIS A 29 -12.64 -1.38 5.85
CA HIS A 29 -11.97 -2.62 6.26
C HIS A 29 -10.46 -2.38 6.30
N PRO A 30 -9.96 -1.62 7.31
CA PRO A 30 -8.57 -1.23 7.37
C PRO A 30 -7.65 -2.45 7.34
N MET A 31 -6.52 -2.30 6.67
CA MET A 31 -5.49 -3.33 6.68
C MET A 31 -4.99 -3.56 8.10
N THR A 32 -5.06 -4.80 8.56
CA THR A 32 -4.58 -5.22 9.88
C THR A 32 -3.39 -6.16 9.76
N ILE A 33 -2.68 -6.34 10.89
CA ILE A 33 -1.66 -7.36 11.03
C ILE A 33 -2.38 -8.68 11.37
N THR A 34 -2.24 -9.69 10.51
CA THR A 34 -3.02 -10.93 10.58
C THR A 34 -2.27 -12.07 11.25
N ASN A 35 -0.93 -12.06 11.22
CA ASN A 35 -0.10 -13.21 11.57
C ASN A 35 -0.43 -14.48 10.75
N LEU A 36 -0.97 -14.30 9.55
CA LEU A 36 -1.28 -15.35 8.58
C LEU A 36 -0.33 -15.26 7.38
N PRO A 37 -0.03 -16.39 6.72
CA PRO A 37 0.80 -16.38 5.52
C PRO A 37 0.10 -15.61 4.39
N MET A 38 0.87 -14.90 3.56
CA MET A 38 0.37 -14.25 2.36
C MET A 38 -0.16 -15.28 1.39
N GLN A 39 -1.38 -15.03 0.91
CA GLN A 39 -1.96 -15.79 -0.17
C GLN A 39 -1.58 -15.12 -1.49
N TYR A 40 -0.53 -15.64 -2.14
CA TYR A 40 -0.11 -15.15 -3.46
C TYR A 40 -1.17 -15.36 -4.53
N ASP A 41 -1.98 -16.40 -4.37
CA ASP A 41 -3.11 -16.75 -5.22
C ASP A 41 -4.41 -16.56 -4.44
N ALA A 42 -5.45 -16.07 -5.11
CA ALA A 42 -6.78 -16.02 -4.52
C ALA A 42 -7.22 -17.45 -4.15
N ASP A 43 -7.40 -17.72 -2.87
CA ASP A 43 -8.01 -18.96 -2.42
C ASP A 43 -9.46 -18.98 -2.93
N PRO A 44 -9.84 -19.90 -3.84
CA PRO A 44 -11.18 -19.93 -4.41
C PRO A 44 -12.26 -20.22 -3.36
N THR A 45 -11.86 -20.65 -2.16
CA THR A 45 -12.76 -20.91 -1.04
C THR A 45 -13.03 -19.67 -0.18
N VAL A 46 -12.23 -18.62 -0.31
CA VAL A 46 -12.44 -17.35 0.39
C VAL A 46 -13.07 -16.36 -0.57
N PRO A 47 -14.38 -16.07 -0.43
CA PRO A 47 -15.04 -15.11 -1.31
C PRO A 47 -14.43 -13.72 -1.12
N LEU A 48 -13.90 -13.16 -2.21
CA LEU A 48 -13.43 -11.78 -2.23
C LEU A 48 -14.62 -10.83 -2.33
N PRO A 49 -14.51 -9.59 -1.80
CA PRO A 49 -15.52 -8.57 -1.99
C PRO A 49 -15.78 -8.32 -3.49
N ASP A 50 -17.04 -8.09 -3.87
CA ASP A 50 -17.44 -7.90 -5.28
C ASP A 50 -16.62 -6.83 -6.01
N CYS A 51 -16.21 -5.76 -5.30
CA CYS A 51 -15.38 -4.70 -5.86
C CYS A 51 -13.96 -5.17 -6.26
N ILE A 52 -13.44 -6.20 -5.59
CA ILE A 52 -12.09 -6.78 -5.80
C ILE A 52 -12.17 -8.04 -6.67
N ALA A 53 -13.23 -8.84 -6.53
CA ALA A 53 -13.40 -10.11 -7.22
C ALA A 53 -13.31 -9.96 -8.74
N GLY A 54 -12.31 -10.58 -9.36
CA GLY A 54 -12.08 -10.51 -10.81
C GLY A 54 -11.55 -9.16 -11.31
N LEU A 55 -10.96 -8.32 -10.45
CA LEU A 55 -10.28 -7.10 -10.86
C LEU A 55 -9.13 -7.42 -11.83
N GLN A 56 -9.14 -6.81 -13.01
CA GLN A 56 -8.12 -6.95 -14.05
C GLN A 56 -7.32 -5.64 -14.21
N PRO A 57 -6.11 -5.67 -14.79
CA PRO A 57 -5.36 -4.46 -15.11
C PRO A 57 -6.15 -3.46 -15.97
N ALA A 58 -7.05 -3.94 -16.84
CA ALA A 58 -7.90 -3.07 -17.65
C ALA A 58 -8.93 -2.28 -16.82
N ASP A 59 -9.35 -2.78 -15.65
CA ASP A 59 -10.30 -2.10 -14.77
C ASP A 59 -9.69 -0.89 -14.06
N VAL A 60 -8.36 -0.85 -13.94
CA VAL A 60 -7.65 0.19 -13.20
C VAL A 60 -7.15 1.33 -14.08
N LEU A 61 -7.07 1.09 -15.39
CA LEU A 61 -6.67 2.10 -16.36
C LEU A 61 -7.74 3.19 -16.51
N PRO A 62 -7.35 4.47 -16.61
CA PRO A 62 -8.28 5.55 -16.89
C PRO A 62 -9.05 5.34 -18.21
N ALA A 63 -10.32 5.77 -18.25
CA ALA A 63 -11.11 5.73 -19.47
C ALA A 63 -10.46 6.58 -20.57
N GLY A 64 -10.23 5.99 -21.76
CA GLY A 64 -9.60 6.67 -22.89
C GLY A 64 -8.10 6.37 -23.08
N SER A 65 -7.48 5.59 -22.19
CA SER A 65 -6.15 5.03 -22.44
C SER A 65 -6.21 4.10 -23.66
N SER A 66 -5.54 4.48 -24.76
CA SER A 66 -5.56 3.72 -26.01
C SER A 66 -4.94 2.33 -25.86
N SER A 67 -5.30 1.38 -26.72
CA SER A 67 -4.76 0.01 -26.75
C SER A 67 -3.27 -0.08 -27.11
N SER A 68 -2.57 1.04 -27.28
CA SER A 68 -1.11 1.10 -27.38
C SER A 68 -0.46 1.51 -26.06
N SER A 69 -1.00 1.05 -24.92
CA SER A 69 -0.40 1.27 -23.61
C SER A 69 1.05 0.79 -23.63
N SER A 70 1.96 1.61 -23.13
CA SER A 70 3.36 1.22 -23.06
C SER A 70 3.51 0.06 -22.06
N THR A 71 4.57 -0.74 -22.19
CA THR A 71 4.90 -1.80 -21.20
C THR A 71 5.01 -1.23 -19.76
N SER A 72 5.35 0.05 -19.64
CA SER A 72 5.35 0.79 -18.36
C SER A 72 3.93 0.92 -17.79
N ASP A 73 2.97 1.38 -18.59
CA ASP A 73 1.59 1.62 -18.16
C ASP A 73 0.89 0.31 -17.79
N GLU A 74 1.14 -0.75 -18.55
CA GLU A 74 0.64 -2.09 -18.24
C GLU A 74 1.20 -2.64 -16.93
N HIS A 75 2.51 -2.46 -16.68
CA HIS A 75 3.10 -2.91 -15.42
C HIS A 75 2.61 -2.06 -14.24
N LEU A 76 2.47 -0.75 -14.41
CA LEU A 76 1.92 0.11 -13.38
C LEU A 76 0.44 -0.19 -13.11
N ALA A 77 -0.34 -0.53 -14.14
CA ALA A 77 -1.71 -1.03 -13.99
C ALA A 77 -1.73 -2.36 -13.21
N ARG A 78 -0.78 -3.26 -13.42
CA ARG A 78 -0.64 -4.49 -12.61
C ARG A 78 -0.26 -4.17 -11.17
N VAL A 79 0.63 -3.20 -10.93
CA VAL A 79 0.97 -2.73 -9.58
C VAL A 79 -0.25 -2.14 -8.88
N ILE A 80 -1.04 -1.32 -9.57
CA ILE A 80 -2.29 -0.78 -9.04
C ILE A 80 -3.31 -1.88 -8.77
N ALA A 81 -3.48 -2.83 -9.69
CA ALA A 81 -4.34 -3.98 -9.46
C ALA A 81 -3.88 -4.79 -8.24
N GLY A 82 -2.57 -5.01 -8.07
CA GLY A 82 -1.98 -5.68 -6.90
C GLY A 82 -2.20 -4.90 -5.59
N LEU A 83 -2.02 -3.57 -5.62
CA LEU A 83 -2.34 -2.68 -4.50
C LEU A 83 -3.80 -2.78 -4.08
N LEU A 84 -4.70 -2.86 -5.06
CA LEU A 84 -6.14 -2.94 -4.83
C LEU A 84 -6.60 -4.35 -4.43
N TYR A 85 -5.85 -5.37 -4.83
CA TYR A 85 -6.10 -6.74 -4.39
C TYR A 85 -5.66 -6.97 -2.94
N VAL A 86 -4.69 -6.18 -2.43
CA VAL A 86 -4.07 -6.26 -1.09
C VAL A 86 -3.48 -7.65 -0.74
N ALA A 87 -3.69 -8.68 -1.55
CA ALA A 87 -3.17 -10.04 -1.35
C ALA A 87 -2.16 -10.48 -2.42
N CYS A 88 -2.13 -9.84 -3.60
CA CYS A 88 -1.32 -10.31 -4.72
C CYS A 88 -0.28 -9.27 -5.12
N GLY A 89 0.88 -9.29 -4.44
CA GLY A 89 1.96 -8.35 -4.68
C GLY A 89 2.59 -8.47 -6.08
N GLY A 90 2.52 -9.63 -6.74
CA GLY A 90 3.13 -9.92 -8.06
C GLY A 90 4.65 -9.66 -8.13
N LYS A 91 5.50 -10.61 -8.55
CA LYS A 91 6.96 -10.40 -8.50
C LYS A 91 7.38 -9.10 -9.23
N PRO A 92 8.17 -8.20 -8.59
CA PRO A 92 8.67 -7.00 -9.26
C PRO A 92 9.45 -7.37 -10.51
N ILE A 93 9.11 -6.74 -11.64
CA ILE A 93 9.81 -6.96 -12.90
C ILE A 93 11.06 -6.09 -12.93
N ALA A 94 12.23 -6.73 -13.00
CA ALA A 94 13.51 -6.05 -13.08
C ALA A 94 13.55 -5.06 -14.25
N ASN A 95 14.15 -3.89 -14.01
CA ASN A 95 14.25 -2.77 -14.96
C ASN A 95 12.92 -2.12 -15.37
N SER A 96 11.81 -2.47 -14.71
CA SER A 96 10.58 -1.72 -14.94
C SER A 96 10.60 -0.36 -14.25
N PRO A 97 10.04 0.69 -14.87
CA PRO A 97 9.82 1.97 -14.20
C PRO A 97 8.89 1.91 -12.98
N ALA A 98 8.13 0.82 -12.81
CA ALA A 98 7.27 0.57 -11.65
C ALA A 98 7.88 -0.38 -10.61
N ALA A 99 9.17 -0.72 -10.73
CA ALA A 99 9.82 -1.71 -9.86
C ALA A 99 9.88 -1.26 -8.39
N ALA A 100 10.08 0.03 -8.14
CA ALA A 100 10.10 0.58 -6.78
C ALA A 100 8.72 0.49 -6.13
N GLU A 101 7.67 0.83 -6.89
CA GLU A 101 6.29 0.76 -6.44
C GLU A 101 5.87 -0.69 -6.20
N ALA A 102 6.23 -1.62 -7.09
CA ALA A 102 6.01 -3.06 -6.91
C ALA A 102 6.68 -3.60 -5.64
N ALA A 103 7.94 -3.26 -5.40
CA ALA A 103 8.64 -3.61 -4.16
C ALA A 103 7.96 -3.00 -2.92
N TYR A 104 7.46 -1.77 -3.02
CA TYR A 104 6.71 -1.13 -1.96
C TYR A 104 5.41 -1.89 -1.65
N VAL A 105 4.65 -2.33 -2.68
CA VAL A 105 3.45 -3.18 -2.48
C VAL A 105 3.81 -4.44 -1.70
N HIS A 106 4.88 -5.14 -2.09
CA HIS A 106 5.33 -6.35 -1.39
C HIS A 106 5.61 -6.07 0.08
N ALA A 107 6.25 -4.95 0.37
CA ALA A 107 6.53 -4.55 1.74
C ALA A 107 5.26 -4.33 2.57
N LEU A 108 4.20 -3.76 1.98
CA LEU A 108 2.89 -3.60 2.64
C LEU A 108 2.25 -4.95 2.98
N VAL A 109 2.20 -5.87 2.01
CA VAL A 109 1.55 -7.17 2.20
C VAL A 109 2.33 -8.01 3.21
N HIS A 110 3.66 -8.07 3.13
CA HIS A 110 4.48 -8.77 4.12
C HIS A 110 4.35 -8.18 5.53
N ARG A 111 4.16 -6.86 5.66
CA ARG A 111 3.91 -6.27 6.99
C ARG A 111 2.59 -6.76 7.59
N GLN A 112 1.58 -7.06 6.77
CA GLN A 112 0.33 -7.66 7.24
C GLN A 112 0.52 -9.10 7.71
N GLU A 113 1.39 -9.89 7.07
CA GLU A 113 1.73 -11.25 7.54
C GLU A 113 2.30 -11.25 8.97
N GLY A 114 2.86 -10.12 9.43
CA GLY A 114 3.30 -9.94 10.79
C GLY A 114 4.42 -10.91 11.21
N ALA A 115 4.19 -11.64 12.30
CA ALA A 115 5.13 -12.63 12.83
C ALA A 115 5.05 -13.99 12.12
N CYS A 116 4.16 -14.16 11.13
CA CYS A 116 4.07 -15.41 10.37
C CYS A 116 5.42 -15.74 9.72
N ILE A 117 5.92 -16.94 9.95
CA ILE A 117 7.18 -17.42 9.37
C ILE A 117 6.88 -18.05 8.01
N GLY A 118 7.39 -17.43 6.95
CA GLY A 118 7.27 -17.90 5.59
C GLY A 118 8.63 -18.18 4.96
N GLU A 119 8.71 -18.01 3.64
CA GLU A 119 9.98 -18.06 2.93
C GLU A 119 10.87 -16.88 3.39
N PHE A 120 12.10 -17.16 3.78
CA PHE A 120 13.14 -16.18 4.15
C PHE A 120 12.93 -15.39 5.46
N GLY A 121 11.97 -15.76 6.31
CA GLY A 121 11.84 -15.19 7.66
C GLY A 121 10.40 -14.89 8.05
N SER A 122 10.22 -13.93 8.95
CA SER A 122 8.89 -13.43 9.29
C SER A 122 8.38 -12.43 8.25
N GLY A 123 7.07 -12.21 8.23
CA GLY A 123 6.45 -11.10 7.51
C GLY A 123 7.14 -9.75 7.77
N PHE A 124 7.47 -9.45 9.02
CA PHE A 124 8.21 -8.23 9.37
C PHE A 124 9.63 -8.15 8.79
N SER A 125 10.40 -9.25 8.78
CA SER A 125 11.73 -9.24 8.15
C SER A 125 11.63 -9.10 6.63
N ASN A 126 10.65 -9.77 6.01
CA ASN A 126 10.40 -9.66 4.59
C ASN A 126 9.92 -8.25 4.19
N ALA A 127 9.07 -7.62 5.01
CA ALA A 127 8.65 -6.23 4.80
C ALA A 127 9.86 -5.27 4.79
N ASN A 128 10.79 -5.41 5.74
CA ASN A 128 12.00 -4.60 5.79
C ASN A 128 12.89 -4.80 4.56
N TYR A 129 13.06 -6.04 4.10
CA TYR A 129 13.79 -6.34 2.87
C TYR A 129 13.19 -5.61 1.67
N TRP A 130 11.87 -5.69 1.49
CA TRP A 130 11.20 -5.06 0.35
C TRP A 130 11.14 -3.54 0.44
N TYR A 131 11.03 -2.96 1.64
CA TYR A 131 11.21 -1.51 1.81
C TYR A 131 12.62 -1.05 1.45
N CYS A 132 13.64 -1.85 1.76
CA CYS A 132 15.01 -1.57 1.33
C CYS A 132 15.13 -1.63 -0.20
N ALA A 133 14.53 -2.64 -0.83
CA ALA A 133 14.50 -2.78 -2.29
C ALA A 133 13.74 -1.66 -3.00
N ALA A 134 12.66 -1.14 -2.40
CA ALA A 134 11.90 0.00 -2.91
C ALA A 134 12.69 1.33 -2.82
N GLY A 135 13.65 1.43 -1.89
CA GLY A 135 14.45 2.63 -1.67
C GLY A 135 13.65 3.79 -1.05
N GLN A 136 14.17 5.02 -1.19
CA GLN A 136 13.43 6.21 -0.79
C GLN A 136 12.29 6.48 -1.77
N HIS A 137 11.06 6.54 -1.26
CA HIS A 137 9.88 6.76 -2.07
C HIS A 137 9.29 8.16 -1.86
N PRO A 138 8.79 8.85 -2.91
CA PRO A 138 8.21 10.20 -2.79
C PRO A 138 7.05 10.32 -1.80
N VAL A 139 6.33 9.23 -1.54
CA VAL A 139 5.20 9.22 -0.57
C VAL A 139 5.64 9.39 0.87
N ASN A 140 6.92 9.14 1.20
CA ASN A 140 7.43 9.17 2.57
C ASN A 140 7.20 10.52 3.26
N ALA A 141 7.35 11.64 2.54
CA ALA A 141 7.14 12.97 3.11
C ALA A 141 5.66 13.21 3.45
N ALA A 142 4.74 12.82 2.55
CA ALA A 142 3.30 12.93 2.78
C ALA A 142 2.83 11.99 3.90
N LEU A 143 3.37 10.77 3.93
CA LEU A 143 3.04 9.78 4.96
C LEU A 143 3.46 10.23 6.35
N LEU A 144 4.64 10.84 6.49
CA LEU A 144 5.07 11.39 7.78
C LEU A 144 4.06 12.44 8.30
N LYS A 145 3.55 13.31 7.42
CA LYS A 145 2.55 14.32 7.79
C LYS A 145 1.22 13.69 8.22
N GLU A 146 0.74 12.68 7.50
CA GLU A 146 -0.47 11.94 7.87
C GLU A 146 -0.30 11.21 9.21
N ALA A 147 0.87 10.58 9.43
CA ALA A 147 1.18 9.93 10.69
C ALA A 147 1.23 10.91 11.87
N GLN A 148 1.77 12.12 11.68
CA GLN A 148 1.74 13.19 12.68
C GLN A 148 0.30 13.59 13.05
N GLN A 149 -0.59 13.69 12.05
CA GLN A 149 -2.00 14.00 12.28
C GLN A 149 -2.73 12.89 13.02
N LEU A 150 -2.48 11.63 12.64
CA LEU A 150 -3.07 10.45 13.30
C LEU A 150 -2.56 10.26 14.73
N ALA A 151 -1.32 10.66 15.01
CA ALA A 151 -0.73 10.57 16.34
C ALA A 151 -1.20 11.67 17.30
N ALA A 152 -1.74 12.78 16.79
CA ALA A 152 -2.05 13.96 17.60
C ALA A 152 -2.96 13.62 18.80
N GLY A 153 -2.49 13.93 20.01
CA GLY A 153 -3.20 13.63 21.25
C GLY A 153 -3.00 12.21 21.79
N HIS A 154 -2.12 11.41 21.16
CA HIS A 154 -1.73 10.07 21.62
C HIS A 154 -0.21 10.03 21.93
N PRO A 155 0.20 10.23 23.20
CA PRO A 155 1.61 10.43 23.56
C PRO A 155 2.56 9.34 23.06
N THR A 156 2.14 8.07 23.12
CA THR A 156 2.96 6.94 22.65
C THR A 156 3.15 6.96 21.13
N ALA A 157 2.10 7.29 20.37
CA ALA A 157 2.17 7.42 18.92
C ALA A 157 2.99 8.65 18.51
N GLU A 158 2.83 9.79 19.18
CA GLU A 158 3.62 11.00 18.93
C GLU A 158 5.12 10.75 19.17
N ALA A 159 5.44 10.08 20.29
CA ALA A 159 6.81 9.68 20.61
C ALA A 159 7.38 8.73 19.55
N HIS A 160 6.56 7.85 18.96
CA HIS A 160 6.99 7.01 17.85
C HIS A 160 7.25 7.84 16.58
N VAL A 161 6.29 8.67 16.16
CA VAL A 161 6.40 9.51 14.96
C VAL A 161 7.63 10.43 15.03
N ALA A 162 7.94 10.98 16.21
CA ALA A 162 9.14 11.80 16.42
C ALA A 162 10.45 11.06 16.09
N LYS A 163 10.51 9.72 16.25
CA LYS A 163 11.70 8.93 15.92
C LYS A 163 12.01 8.95 14.43
N HIS A 164 11.07 9.27 13.55
CA HIS A 164 11.30 9.34 12.11
C HIS A 164 12.17 10.54 11.70
N GLY A 165 12.20 11.62 12.49
CA GLY A 165 12.93 12.83 12.14
C GLY A 165 12.24 13.59 11.01
N SER A 166 12.99 13.94 9.96
CA SER A 166 12.48 14.76 8.83
C SER A 166 11.86 13.96 7.69
N SER A 167 11.93 12.63 7.71
CA SER A 167 11.35 11.76 6.68
C SER A 167 10.80 10.48 7.30
N TRP A 168 9.73 9.94 6.73
CA TRP A 168 9.28 8.60 7.08
C TRP A 168 10.40 7.57 6.85
N VAL A 169 10.46 6.58 7.73
CA VAL A 169 11.49 5.53 7.76
C VAL A 169 10.73 4.22 7.96
N PRO A 170 10.49 3.45 6.88
CA PRO A 170 9.60 2.29 6.95
C PRO A 170 9.99 1.27 8.02
N SER A 171 11.29 1.01 8.20
CA SER A 171 11.76 0.03 9.19
C SER A 171 11.44 0.39 10.64
N LYS A 172 11.37 1.68 10.97
CA LYS A 172 10.93 2.12 12.31
C LYS A 172 9.46 1.78 12.54
N PHE A 173 8.63 2.00 11.51
CA PHE A 173 7.21 1.69 11.60
C PHE A 173 6.93 0.18 11.59
N VAL A 174 7.69 -0.60 10.80
CA VAL A 174 7.66 -2.07 10.87
C VAL A 174 7.97 -2.57 12.28
N GLY A 175 8.97 -1.96 12.95
CA GLY A 175 9.27 -2.25 14.35
C GLY A 175 8.08 -2.00 15.27
N LEU A 176 7.40 -0.86 15.14
CA LEU A 176 6.18 -0.60 15.93
C LEU A 176 5.06 -1.60 15.64
N CYS A 177 4.85 -1.96 14.37
CA CYS A 177 3.87 -2.99 14.02
C CYS A 177 4.19 -4.33 14.71
N SER A 178 5.47 -4.71 14.80
CA SER A 178 5.89 -5.90 15.55
C SER A 178 5.61 -5.76 17.04
N ASP A 179 6.01 -4.64 17.65
CA ASP A 179 5.78 -4.40 19.08
C ASP A 179 4.28 -4.45 19.43
N VAL A 180 3.44 -3.86 18.58
CA VAL A 180 1.97 -3.81 18.77
C VAL A 180 1.33 -5.18 18.57
N ALA A 181 1.79 -5.96 17.59
CA ALA A 181 1.30 -7.32 17.37
C ALA A 181 1.53 -8.23 18.60
N GLU A 182 2.62 -8.00 19.33
CA GLU A 182 2.96 -8.73 20.56
C GLU A 182 2.24 -8.15 21.79
N ALA A 183 2.32 -6.83 22.00
CA ALA A 183 1.83 -6.16 23.20
C ALA A 183 0.30 -6.00 23.25
N ARG A 184 -0.37 -6.09 22.09
CA ARG A 184 -1.84 -5.95 21.94
C ARG A 184 -2.40 -4.63 22.48
N ASP A 185 -1.66 -3.53 22.35
CA ASP A 185 -2.16 -2.18 22.67
C ASP A 185 -3.20 -1.75 21.60
N PRO A 186 -4.49 -1.62 21.97
CA PRO A 186 -5.54 -1.32 20.99
C PRO A 186 -5.48 0.10 20.43
N GLN A 187 -4.92 1.06 21.17
CA GLN A 187 -4.79 2.44 20.67
C GLN A 187 -3.65 2.53 19.65
N LEU A 188 -2.50 1.91 19.94
CA LEU A 188 -1.41 1.84 18.99
C LEU A 188 -1.74 0.96 17.78
N LEU A 189 -2.53 -0.10 17.96
CA LEU A 189 -3.05 -0.89 16.84
C LEU A 189 -3.88 -0.03 15.89
N LYS A 190 -4.84 0.73 16.42
CA LYS A 190 -5.66 1.64 15.62
C LYS A 190 -4.82 2.73 14.92
N PHE A 191 -3.77 3.23 15.59
CA PHE A 191 -2.81 4.14 14.97
C PHE A 191 -2.08 3.47 13.80
N CYS A 192 -1.55 2.26 13.99
CA CYS A 192 -0.88 1.49 12.94
C CYS A 192 -1.82 1.25 11.74
N GLU A 193 -3.05 0.81 11.97
CA GLU A 193 -4.07 0.62 10.94
C GLU A 193 -4.34 1.91 10.15
N GLY A 194 -4.44 3.05 10.85
CA GLY A 194 -4.62 4.36 10.23
C GLY A 194 -3.44 4.76 9.33
N VAL A 195 -2.21 4.54 9.80
CA VAL A 195 -0.99 4.81 9.02
C VAL A 195 -0.90 3.89 7.82
N MET A 196 -1.21 2.60 7.99
CA MET A 196 -1.24 1.61 6.89
C MET A 196 -2.27 2.00 5.81
N ALA A 197 -3.45 2.47 6.21
CA ALA A 197 -4.47 2.95 5.28
C ALA A 197 -4.04 4.23 4.54
N ALA A 198 -3.42 5.18 5.25
CA ALA A 198 -2.88 6.39 4.64
C ALA A 198 -1.76 6.08 3.64
N GLU A 199 -0.85 5.16 3.99
CA GLU A 199 0.25 4.71 3.14
C GLU A 199 -0.25 4.07 1.84
N LEU A 200 -1.22 3.16 1.93
CA LEU A 200 -1.84 2.53 0.76
C LEU A 200 -2.50 3.57 -0.17
N ARG A 201 -3.27 4.51 0.42
CA ARG A 201 -3.92 5.58 -0.34
C ARG A 201 -2.91 6.47 -1.06
N LEU A 202 -1.85 6.91 -0.36
CA LEU A 202 -0.81 7.77 -0.92
C LEU A 202 -0.03 7.08 -2.05
N LEU A 203 0.29 5.80 -1.87
CA LEU A 203 0.97 5.01 -2.90
C LEU A 203 0.08 4.85 -4.13
N LEU A 204 -1.20 4.54 -3.94
CA LEU A 204 -2.16 4.45 -5.03
C LEU A 204 -2.31 5.78 -5.78
N ASP A 205 -2.45 6.89 -5.05
CA ASP A 205 -2.53 8.24 -5.64
C ASP A 205 -1.31 8.56 -6.49
N TYR A 206 -0.12 8.24 -5.98
CA TYR A 206 1.12 8.42 -6.70
C TYR A 206 1.21 7.55 -7.95
N CYS A 207 0.81 6.28 -7.90
CA CYS A 207 0.74 5.41 -9.08
C CYS A 207 -0.23 5.97 -10.13
N TYR A 208 -1.39 6.50 -9.72
CA TYR A 208 -2.34 7.12 -10.65
C TYR A 208 -1.84 8.41 -11.29
N GLN A 209 -0.99 9.18 -10.61
CA GLN A 209 -0.36 10.37 -11.19
C GLN A 209 0.68 10.04 -12.27
N LYS A 210 1.16 8.79 -12.30
CA LYS A 210 2.13 8.29 -13.27
C LYS A 210 1.50 7.61 -14.48
N LEU A 211 0.19 7.29 -14.43
CA LEU A 211 -0.62 6.83 -15.56
C LEU A 211 -1.10 8.01 -16.41
#